data_AF-A0A380P2M6-F1
#
_entry.id   AF-A0A380P2M6-F1
#
_cell.length_a   1.000
_cell.length_b   1.000
_cell.length_c   1.000
_cell.angle_alpha   90.00
_cell.angle_beta   90.00
_cell.angle_gamma   90.00
#
_symmetry.space_group_name_H-M   'P 1'
#
loop_
_entity.id
_entity.type
_entity.pdbx_description
1 polymer ?
#
loop_
_entity_poly.entity_id
_entity_poly.type
_entity_poly.pdbx_seq_one_letter_code
_entity_poly.pdbx_strand_id
1 'polypeptide(L)'
;MFNDYFAEVRNYLNGVPNQDQEEMIQFYEEQAMDANWTVEEMVQKYGTPKQFARSLRLEYTMNLDDEQTSQASDVTPQAKGKNRSQMIWLIILGLLASPVLVFLALFLIPMIWESYLPLS
;
A
#
# COMPACT_ATOMS: atom_id res chain seq x y z
N MET A 1 9.72 -28.93 3.70
CA MET A 1 9.13 -28.23 2.52
C MET A 1 8.35 -27.04 3.06
N PHE A 2 8.13 -25.96 2.31
CA PHE A 2 7.38 -24.79 2.80
C PHE A 2 5.89 -25.09 3.08
N ASN A 3 5.37 -26.24 2.63
CA ASN A 3 4.05 -26.72 3.02
C ASN A 3 3.83 -26.80 4.53
N ASP A 4 4.85 -27.18 5.31
CA ASP A 4 4.70 -27.28 6.77
C ASP A 4 4.51 -25.88 7.40
N TYR A 5 5.20 -24.87 6.84
CA TYR A 5 5.07 -23.48 7.25
C TYR A 5 3.65 -22.96 6.96
N PHE A 6 3.13 -23.15 5.74
CA PHE A 6 1.78 -22.69 5.39
C PHE A 6 0.66 -23.48 6.07
N ALA A 7 0.87 -24.76 6.36
CA ALA A 7 -0.07 -25.54 7.16
C ALA A 7 -0.19 -24.97 8.59
N GLU A 8 0.92 -24.56 9.19
CA GLU A 8 0.90 -23.88 10.49
C GLU A 8 0.26 -22.49 10.41
N VAL A 9 0.54 -21.74 9.34
CA VAL A 9 -0.12 -20.44 9.08
C VAL A 9 -1.64 -20.63 9.06
N ARG A 10 -2.16 -21.61 8.31
CA ARG A 10 -3.60 -21.93 8.26
C ARG A 10 -4.20 -22.16 9.65
N ASN A 11 -3.52 -22.92 10.51
CA ASN A 11 -3.97 -23.16 11.88
C ASN A 11 -4.09 -21.87 12.73
N TYR A 12 -3.33 -20.83 12.39
CA TYR A 12 -3.35 -19.54 13.07
C TYR A 12 -4.33 -18.52 12.45
N LEU A 13 -4.87 -18.75 11.25
CA LEU A 13 -5.87 -17.90 10.57
C LEU A 13 -7.31 -18.08 11.12
N ASN A 14 -7.47 -18.25 12.42
CA ASN A 14 -8.80 -18.35 13.04
C ASN A 14 -9.64 -17.10 12.75
N GLY A 15 -10.85 -17.23 12.19
CA GLY A 15 -11.76 -16.11 11.91
C GLY A 15 -11.71 -15.56 10.48
N VAL A 16 -10.88 -16.12 9.61
CA VAL A 16 -10.98 -15.95 8.13
C VAL A 16 -11.79 -17.14 7.59
N PRO A 17 -12.68 -17.00 6.60
CA PRO A 17 -13.35 -18.13 5.94
C PRO A 17 -12.33 -19.09 5.32
N ASN A 18 -12.59 -20.40 5.40
CA ASN A 18 -11.63 -21.41 4.90
C ASN A 18 -11.30 -21.22 3.41
N GLN A 19 -12.26 -20.75 2.61
CA GLN A 19 -12.05 -20.45 1.18
C GLN A 19 -11.01 -19.32 1.01
N ASP A 20 -11.21 -18.19 1.70
CA ASP A 20 -10.30 -17.05 1.62
C ASP A 20 -8.90 -17.41 2.17
N GLN A 21 -8.83 -18.24 3.22
CA GLN A 21 -7.54 -18.75 3.72
C GLN A 21 -6.80 -19.57 2.66
N GLU A 22 -7.52 -20.43 1.94
CA GLU A 22 -6.98 -21.27 0.87
C GLU A 22 -6.46 -20.44 -0.29
N GLU A 23 -7.27 -19.49 -0.78
CA GLU A 23 -6.90 -18.59 -1.88
C GLU A 23 -5.67 -17.74 -1.51
N MET A 24 -5.64 -17.17 -0.31
CA MET A 24 -4.51 -16.37 0.17
C MET A 24 -3.24 -17.22 0.28
N ILE A 25 -3.31 -18.39 0.90
CA ILE A 25 -2.14 -19.27 1.06
C ILE A 25 -1.63 -19.74 -0.30
N GLN A 26 -2.51 -20.14 -1.20
CA GLN A 26 -2.15 -20.61 -2.53
C GLN A 26 -1.38 -19.54 -3.31
N PHE A 27 -1.80 -18.27 -3.25
CA PHE A 27 -1.10 -17.17 -3.89
C PHE A 27 0.35 -17.01 -3.39
N TYR A 28 0.59 -17.15 -2.09
CA TYR A 28 1.94 -17.08 -1.53
C TYR A 28 2.75 -18.35 -1.79
N GLU A 29 2.11 -19.51 -1.85
CA GLU A 29 2.74 -20.77 -2.26
C GLU A 29 3.22 -20.71 -3.71
N GLU A 30 2.41 -20.20 -4.63
CA GLU A 30 2.79 -20.00 -6.05
C GLU A 30 4.00 -19.08 -6.18
N GLN A 31 3.98 -17.93 -5.50
CA GLN A 31 5.13 -17.01 -5.50
C GLN A 31 6.40 -17.64 -4.93
N ALA A 32 6.26 -18.46 -3.89
CA ALA A 32 7.38 -19.16 -3.29
C ALA A 32 7.95 -20.27 -4.18
N MET A 33 7.07 -20.98 -4.88
CA MET A 33 7.44 -21.99 -5.87
C MET A 33 8.18 -21.36 -7.04
N ASP A 34 7.66 -20.27 -7.59
CA ASP A 34 8.28 -19.55 -8.70
C ASP A 34 9.66 -18.98 -8.35
N ALA A 35 9.80 -18.47 -7.12
CA ALA A 35 11.06 -17.94 -6.61
C ALA A 35 11.98 -19.03 -6.02
N ASN A 36 11.52 -20.29 -5.97
CA ASN A 36 12.18 -21.43 -5.34
C ASN A 36 12.69 -21.10 -3.91
N TRP A 37 11.86 -20.41 -3.13
CA TRP A 37 12.20 -19.99 -1.77
C TRP A 37 12.29 -21.17 -0.81
N THR A 38 13.24 -21.07 0.10
CA THR A 38 13.35 -21.95 1.27
C THR A 38 12.46 -21.49 2.42
N VAL A 39 12.22 -22.38 3.38
CA VAL A 39 11.46 -22.05 4.60
C VAL A 39 12.17 -20.95 5.41
N GLU A 40 13.49 -20.94 5.43
CA GLU A 40 14.27 -19.91 6.13
C GLU A 40 14.11 -18.54 5.47
N GLU A 41 14.06 -18.47 4.13
CA GLU A 41 13.80 -17.22 3.42
C GLU A 41 12.37 -16.71 3.66
N MET A 42 11.38 -17.61 3.74
CA MET A 42 10.02 -17.24 4.14
C MET A 42 9.99 -16.69 5.56
N VAL A 43 10.66 -17.37 6.50
CA VAL A 43 10.69 -16.94 7.89
C VAL A 43 11.43 -15.61 8.04
N GLN A 44 12.48 -15.37 7.24
CA GLN A 44 13.18 -14.10 7.22
C GLN A 44 12.31 -12.96 6.67
N LYS A 45 11.52 -13.24 5.63
CA LYS A 45 10.71 -12.23 4.93
C LYS A 45 9.39 -11.92 5.62
N TYR A 46 8.69 -12.96 6.09
CA TYR A 46 7.34 -12.89 6.62
C TYR A 46 7.27 -13.16 8.13
N GLY A 47 8.37 -13.62 8.74
CA GLY A 47 8.44 -13.95 10.16
C GLY A 47 7.98 -15.37 10.46
N THR A 48 7.68 -15.62 11.73
CA THR A 48 7.14 -16.92 12.14
C THR A 48 5.74 -17.16 11.55
N PRO A 49 5.29 -18.42 11.37
CA PRO A 49 3.96 -18.76 10.86
C PRO A 49 2.82 -18.00 11.57
N LYS A 50 2.94 -17.84 12.89
CA LYS A 50 2.00 -17.10 13.73
C LYS A 50 1.98 -15.59 13.44
N GLN A 51 3.14 -14.99 13.16
CA GLN A 51 3.24 -13.58 12.81
C GLN A 51 2.62 -13.32 11.43
N PHE A 52 2.94 -14.19 10.46
CA PHE A 52 2.38 -14.11 9.12
C PHE A 52 0.85 -14.31 9.10
N ALA A 53 0.35 -15.29 9.85
CA ALA A 53 -1.09 -15.49 10.03
C ALA A 53 -1.79 -14.25 10.63
N ARG A 54 -1.14 -13.58 11.59
CA ARG A 54 -1.66 -12.36 12.19
C ARG A 54 -1.69 -11.20 11.20
N SER A 55 -0.67 -11.05 10.37
CA SER A 55 -0.67 -10.02 9.31
C SER A 55 -1.74 -10.29 8.25
N LEU A 56 -1.88 -11.55 7.78
CA LEU A 56 -2.93 -11.92 6.83
C LEU A 56 -4.32 -11.62 7.38
N ARG A 57 -4.57 -11.98 8.64
CA ARG A 57 -5.83 -11.66 9.31
C ARG A 57 -6.12 -10.16 9.33
N LEU A 58 -5.11 -9.33 9.64
CA LEU A 58 -5.29 -7.88 9.70
C LEU A 58 -5.62 -7.31 8.32
N GLU A 59 -4.91 -7.76 7.29
CA GLU A 59 -5.16 -7.37 5.91
C GLU A 59 -6.57 -7.77 5.46
N TYR A 60 -6.99 -9.01 5.75
CA TYR A 60 -8.34 -9.48 5.50
C TYR A 60 -9.41 -8.63 6.22
N THR A 61 -9.20 -8.32 7.51
CA THR A 61 -10.14 -7.47 8.27
C THR A 61 -10.21 -6.03 7.74
N MET A 62 -9.09 -5.47 7.26
CA MET A 62 -9.10 -4.12 6.68
C MET A 62 -9.89 -4.10 5.36
N ASN A 63 -9.71 -5.10 4.51
CA ASN A 63 -10.45 -5.22 3.26
C ASN A 63 -11.96 -5.42 3.51
N LEU A 64 -12.32 -6.25 4.50
CA LEU A 64 -13.71 -6.40 4.96
C LEU A 64 -14.30 -5.09 5.48
N ASP A 65 -13.57 -4.35 6.32
CA ASP A 65 -14.04 -3.07 6.88
C ASP A 65 -14.22 -2.02 5.77
N ASP A 66 -13.35 -1.98 4.76
CA ASP A 66 -13.47 -1.10 3.59
C ASP A 66 -14.66 -1.51 2.69
N GLU A 67 -14.88 -2.81 2.46
CA GLU A 67 -16.03 -3.32 1.71
C GLU A 67 -17.37 -3.09 2.46
N GLN A 68 -17.39 -3.30 3.78
CA GLN A 68 -18.55 -3.00 4.62
C GLN A 68 -18.81 -1.50 4.72
N THR A 69 -17.78 -0.66 4.79
CA THR A 69 -17.91 0.81 4.71
C THR A 69 -18.47 1.24 3.35
N SER A 70 -18.11 0.54 2.28
CA SER A 70 -18.63 0.80 0.93
C SER A 70 -20.11 0.42 0.78
N GLN A 71 -20.60 -0.59 1.52
CA GLN A 71 -22.02 -0.97 1.53
C GLN A 71 -22.86 -0.18 2.56
N ALA A 72 -22.27 0.32 3.64
CA ALA A 72 -22.92 1.17 4.65
C ALA A 72 -22.82 2.68 4.33
N SER A 73 -22.64 3.03 3.06
CA SER A 73 -22.55 4.42 2.59
C SER A 73 -23.91 5.09 2.33
N ASP A 74 -24.94 4.68 3.07
CA ASP A 74 -26.05 5.57 3.42
C ASP A 74 -26.04 5.63 4.95
N VAL A 75 -25.84 6.81 5.51
CA VAL A 75 -25.62 7.15 6.94
C VAL A 75 -24.31 6.71 7.61
N THR A 76 -23.23 7.50 7.45
CA THR A 76 -22.56 8.30 8.51
C THR A 76 -21.07 8.58 8.17
N PRO A 77 -20.60 9.85 8.23
CA PRO A 77 -19.19 10.17 8.02
C PRO A 77 -18.38 9.92 9.30
N GLN A 78 -17.70 8.77 9.39
CA GLN A 78 -16.64 8.56 10.38
C GLN A 78 -15.29 8.29 9.70
N ALA A 79 -14.77 9.34 9.08
CA ALA A 79 -13.33 9.51 8.95
C ALA A 79 -12.70 9.54 10.34
N LYS A 80 -12.00 8.47 10.75
CA LYS A 80 -11.03 8.61 11.85
C LYS A 80 -9.87 7.62 11.81
N GLY A 81 -9.04 7.80 10.78
CA GLY A 81 -7.63 8.05 11.07
C GLY A 81 -6.61 7.09 10.47
N LYS A 82 -6.16 7.34 9.23
CA LYS A 82 -4.72 7.24 8.90
C LYS A 82 -4.28 7.97 7.61
N ASN A 83 -4.79 9.15 7.30
CA ASN A 83 -4.50 9.76 5.99
C ASN A 83 -3.48 10.92 6.04
N ARG A 84 -2.80 11.14 7.18
CA ARG A 84 -1.79 12.21 7.26
C ARG A 84 -0.54 11.90 6.44
N SER A 85 -0.07 10.65 6.44
CA SER A 85 1.08 10.22 5.64
C SER A 85 0.77 10.25 4.14
N GLN A 86 -0.42 9.80 3.72
CA GLN A 86 -0.86 9.86 2.33
C GLN A 86 -0.94 11.30 1.81
N MET A 87 -1.45 12.23 2.62
CA MET A 87 -1.54 13.64 2.23
C MET A 87 -0.15 14.28 2.06
N ILE A 88 0.79 13.97 2.97
CA ILE A 88 2.19 14.43 2.89
C ILE A 88 2.88 13.80 1.66
N TRP A 89 2.62 12.52 1.40
CA TRP A 89 3.18 11.80 0.24
C TRP A 89 2.69 12.38 -1.09
N LEU A 90 1.40 12.73 -1.20
CA LEU A 90 0.84 13.39 -2.39
C LEU A 90 1.38 14.81 -2.60
N ILE A 91 1.66 15.56 -1.53
CA ILE A 91 2.31 16.89 -1.64
C ILE A 91 3.73 16.74 -2.20
N ILE A 92 4.51 15.78 -1.69
CA ILE A 92 5.87 15.51 -2.18
C ILE A 92 5.82 15.07 -3.65
N LEU A 93 4.89 14.18 -4.02
CA LEU A 93 4.69 13.75 -5.40
C LEU A 93 4.27 14.91 -6.32
N GLY A 94 3.38 15.80 -5.86
CA GLY A 94 2.93 16.97 -6.62
C GLY A 94 4.04 18.00 -6.84
N LEU A 95 4.93 18.18 -5.86
CA LEU A 95 6.14 19.01 -6.01
C LEU A 95 7.14 18.39 -6.99
N LEU A 96 7.37 17.09 -6.92
CA LEU A 96 8.26 16.37 -7.84
C LEU A 96 7.70 16.32 -9.27
N ALA A 97 6.37 16.23 -9.41
CA ALA A 97 5.64 16.25 -10.68
C ALA A 97 5.51 17.66 -11.27
N SER A 98 5.94 18.72 -10.58
CA SER A 98 5.94 20.08 -11.11
C SER A 98 7.37 20.61 -11.37
N PRO A 99 8.09 20.06 -12.36
CA PRO A 99 9.20 20.81 -12.98
C PRO A 99 8.64 22.05 -13.73
N VAL A 100 7.34 22.05 -14.01
CA VAL A 100 6.59 23.10 -14.71
C VAL A 100 6.69 24.46 -14.03
N LEU A 101 6.69 24.52 -12.69
CA LEU A 101 6.73 25.80 -11.98
C LEU A 101 8.11 26.47 -12.10
N VAL A 102 9.18 25.67 -12.09
CA VAL A 102 10.56 26.13 -12.34
C VAL A 102 10.70 26.62 -13.78
N PHE A 103 10.15 25.89 -14.75
CA PHE A 103 10.12 26.35 -16.14
C PHE A 103 9.32 27.67 -16.29
N LEU A 104 8.15 27.80 -15.66
CA LEU A 104 7.35 29.04 -15.72
C LEU A 104 8.12 30.24 -15.15
N ALA A 105 8.79 30.08 -14.02
CA ALA A 105 9.56 31.14 -13.39
C ALA A 105 10.71 31.62 -14.30
N LEU A 106 11.41 30.69 -14.97
CA LEU A 106 12.48 31.02 -15.93
C LEU A 106 11.99 31.82 -17.13
N PHE A 107 10.74 31.64 -17.57
CA PHE A 107 10.18 32.42 -18.69
C PHE A 107 9.58 33.77 -18.25
N LEU A 108 8.90 33.82 -17.10
CA LEU A 108 8.19 35.02 -16.66
C LEU A 108 9.13 36.13 -16.15
N ILE A 109 10.20 35.77 -15.43
CA ILE A 109 11.16 36.73 -14.87
C ILE A 109 11.83 37.60 -15.97
N PRO A 110 12.43 37.03 -17.04
CA PRO A 110 13.03 37.85 -18.09
C PRO A 110 11.98 38.60 -18.93
N MET A 111 10.80 38.01 -19.18
CA MET A 111 9.73 38.69 -19.94
C MET A 111 9.25 39.97 -19.24
N ILE A 112 9.11 39.90 -17.92
CA ILE A 112 8.74 41.06 -17.10
C ILE A 112 9.89 42.08 -17.10
N TRP A 113 11.13 41.63 -16.92
CA TRP A 113 12.32 42.50 -16.94
C TRP A 113 12.48 43.27 -18.26
N GLU A 114 12.29 42.60 -19.40
CA GLU A 114 12.33 43.19 -20.74
C GLU A 114 11.31 44.32 -20.88
N SER A 115 10.10 44.14 -20.34
CA SER A 115 9.04 45.16 -20.38
C SER A 115 9.35 46.42 -19.56
N TYR A 116 10.26 46.32 -18.59
CA TYR A 116 10.69 47.43 -17.74
C TYR A 116 11.98 48.12 -18.22
N LEU A 117 12.58 47.69 -19.33
CA LEU A 117 13.77 48.30 -19.91
C LEU A 117 13.39 49.20 -21.10
N PRO A 118 12.94 50.47 -20.90
CA PRO A 118 12.83 51.40 -22.02
C PRO A 118 14.23 51.64 -22.57
N LEU A 119 14.46 51.24 -23.83
CA LEU A 119 15.67 51.50 -24.59
C LEU A 119 16.02 53.01 -24.53
N SER A 120 16.97 53.36 -23.67
CA SER A 120 17.67 54.66 -23.66
C SER A 120 19.10 54.48 -24.15
#